data_AF-A0A484SCL7-F1
#
_entry.id   AF-A0A484SCL7-F1
#
_cell.length_a   1.000
_cell.length_b   1.000
_cell.length_c   1.000
_cell.angle_alpha   90.00
_cell.angle_beta   90.00
_cell.angle_gamma   90.00
#
_symmetry.space_group_name_H-M   'P 1'
#
loop_
_entity.id
_entity.type
_entity.pdbx_description
1 polymer ?
#
loop_
_entity_poly.entity_id
_entity_poly.type
_entity_poly.pdbx_seq_one_letter_code
_entity_poly.pdbx_strand_id
1 'polypeptide(L)'
;MGRRLSTSSDEAARANRDKDIDEADMPSAIKDLLKQIRDLKAQIQKKQAELREIQANASLSDAQREAKLDKVRVELAGLNSALLNAYASMRKLMTSNALNDEQKKTVGMLMMQ
;
A
#
# COMPACT_ATOMS: atom_id res chain seq x y z
N MET A 1 -18.59 5.83 26.86
CA MET A 1 -18.73 4.70 25.93
C MET A 1 -18.78 5.25 24.51
N GLY A 2 -17.82 4.97 23.62
CA GLY A 2 -17.83 5.61 22.29
C GLY A 2 -16.73 5.16 21.31
N ARG A 3 -16.26 3.91 21.39
CA ARG A 3 -15.08 3.45 20.63
C ARG A 3 -15.33 2.20 19.78
N ARG A 4 -16.56 1.97 19.31
CA ARG A 4 -16.93 0.78 18.50
C ARG A 4 -17.54 1.08 17.13
N LEU A 5 -17.80 2.34 16.76
CA LEU A 5 -18.31 2.69 15.42
C LEU A 5 -17.21 2.98 14.39
N SER A 6 -15.99 3.35 14.81
CA SER A 6 -14.91 3.69 13.87
C SER A 6 -14.32 2.46 13.18
N THR A 7 -14.12 1.36 13.91
CA THR A 7 -13.53 0.13 13.35
C THR A 7 -14.39 -0.48 12.24
N SER A 8 -15.71 -0.50 12.40
CA SER A 8 -16.63 -1.08 11.41
C SER A 8 -16.65 -0.32 10.08
N SER A 9 -16.49 1.01 10.12
CA SER A 9 -16.46 1.85 8.92
C SER A 9 -15.12 1.75 8.18
N ASP A 10 -14.00 1.73 8.92
CA ASP A 10 -12.67 1.54 8.36
C ASP A 10 -12.48 0.13 7.78
N GLU A 11 -13.02 -0.90 8.44
CA GLU A 11 -13.06 -2.27 7.93
C GLU A 11 -13.93 -2.40 6.67
N ALA A 12 -15.12 -1.77 6.65
CA ALA A 12 -15.97 -1.76 5.45
C ALA A 12 -15.31 -1.04 4.27
N ALA A 13 -14.59 0.06 4.51
CA ALA A 13 -13.85 0.77 3.47
C ALA A 13 -12.71 -0.08 2.90
N ARG A 14 -11.97 -0.80 3.76
CA ARG A 14 -10.92 -1.75 3.32
C ARG A 14 -11.49 -2.94 2.59
N ALA A 15 -12.57 -3.53 3.09
CA ALA A 15 -13.26 -4.65 2.45
C ALA A 15 -13.77 -4.28 1.05
N ASN A 16 -14.32 -3.08 0.88
CA ASN A 16 -14.73 -2.61 -0.44
C ASN A 16 -13.54 -2.34 -1.37
N ARG A 17 -12.45 -1.79 -0.82
CA ARG A 17 -11.22 -1.53 -1.57
C ARG A 17 -10.59 -2.82 -2.08
N ASP A 18 -10.59 -3.89 -1.27
CA ASP A 18 -9.89 -5.15 -1.56
C ASP A 18 -10.81 -6.26 -2.14
N LYS A 19 -12.06 -5.90 -2.44
CA LYS A 19 -13.10 -6.82 -2.92
C LYS A 19 -12.70 -7.56 -4.19
N ASP A 20 -12.06 -6.87 -5.12
CA ASP A 20 -11.54 -7.42 -6.38
C ASP A 20 -10.45 -8.49 -6.15
N ILE A 21 -9.61 -8.30 -5.13
CA ILE A 21 -8.60 -9.29 -4.70
C ILE A 21 -9.30 -10.46 -4.00
N ASP A 22 -10.29 -10.18 -3.16
CA ASP A 22 -11.03 -11.19 -2.39
C ASP A 22 -11.84 -12.13 -3.29
N GLU A 23 -12.47 -11.60 -4.34
CA GLU A 23 -13.29 -12.36 -5.29
C GLU A 23 -12.45 -13.12 -6.33
N ALA A 24 -11.16 -12.81 -6.48
CA ALA A 24 -10.33 -13.47 -7.49
C ALA A 24 -10.08 -14.96 -7.19
N ASP A 25 -10.07 -15.80 -8.21
CA ASP A 25 -9.77 -17.24 -8.05
C ASP A 25 -8.25 -17.50 -8.00
N MET A 26 -7.65 -17.25 -6.84
CA MET A 26 -6.21 -17.42 -6.61
C MET A 26 -5.88 -17.80 -5.16
N PRO A 27 -4.69 -18.37 -4.90
CA PRO A 27 -4.30 -18.77 -3.54
C PRO A 27 -4.33 -17.62 -2.54
N SER A 28 -4.73 -17.89 -1.30
CA SER A 28 -4.83 -16.89 -0.22
C SER A 28 -3.52 -16.13 -0.01
N ALA A 29 -2.38 -16.82 -0.04
CA ALA A 29 -1.06 -16.20 0.10
C ALA A 29 -0.75 -15.14 -0.99
N ILE A 30 -1.30 -15.32 -2.20
CA ILE A 30 -1.19 -14.33 -3.27
C ILE A 30 -2.10 -13.13 -2.98
N LYS A 31 -3.35 -13.39 -2.56
CA LYS A 31 -4.31 -12.34 -2.17
C LYS A 31 -3.77 -11.47 -1.04
N ASP A 32 -3.24 -12.08 0.01
CA ASP A 32 -2.71 -11.37 1.17
C ASP A 32 -1.54 -10.46 0.78
N LEU A 33 -0.64 -10.96 -0.09
CA LEU A 33 0.49 -10.16 -0.57
C LEU A 33 0.04 -9.05 -1.53
N LEU A 34 -1.00 -9.25 -2.34
CA LEU A 34 -1.60 -8.19 -3.16
C LEU A 34 -2.19 -7.07 -2.30
N LYS A 35 -2.92 -7.43 -1.23
CA LYS A 35 -3.46 -6.45 -0.26
C LYS A 35 -2.33 -5.66 0.40
N GLN A 36 -1.26 -6.35 0.82
CA GLN A 36 -0.08 -5.69 1.37
C GLN A 36 0.56 -4.70 0.38
N ILE A 37 0.69 -5.08 -0.89
CA ILE A 37 1.20 -4.20 -1.96
C ILE A 37 0.31 -2.95 -2.09
N ARG A 38 -1.02 -3.13 -2.11
CA ARG A 38 -1.99 -2.03 -2.21
C ARG A 38 -1.90 -1.09 -1.01
N ASP A 39 -1.77 -1.63 0.20
CA ASP A 39 -1.57 -0.84 1.42
C ASP A 39 -0.26 -0.05 1.38
N LEU A 40 0.84 -0.65 0.90
CA LEU A 40 2.12 0.04 0.75
C LEU A 40 2.02 1.19 -0.25
N LYS A 41 1.37 0.98 -1.40
CA LYS A 41 1.11 2.05 -2.38
C LYS A 41 0.28 3.19 -1.79
N ALA A 42 -0.79 2.88 -1.07
CA ALA A 42 -1.64 3.88 -0.43
C ALA A 42 -0.86 4.71 0.60
N GLN A 43 0.00 4.07 1.40
CA GLN A 43 0.87 4.76 2.35
C GLN A 43 1.90 5.65 1.66
N ILE A 44 2.51 5.18 0.56
CA ILE A 44 3.43 5.98 -0.26
C ILE A 44 2.73 7.22 -0.82
N GLN A 45 1.53 7.06 -1.40
CA GLN A 45 0.75 8.19 -1.91
C GLN A 45 0.41 9.21 -0.82
N LYS A 46 -0.01 8.74 0.36
CA LYS A 46 -0.27 9.60 1.52
C LYS A 46 0.98 10.38 1.94
N LYS A 47 2.14 9.72 2.00
CA LYS A 47 3.41 10.38 2.37
C LYS A 47 3.89 11.36 1.31
N GLN A 48 3.67 11.07 0.03
CA GLN A 48 3.92 12.02 -1.05
C GLN A 48 3.00 13.25 -0.97
N ALA A 49 1.74 13.07 -0.57
CA ALA A 49 0.84 14.19 -0.30
C ALA A 49 1.33 15.03 0.90
N GLU A 50 1.74 14.36 1.99
CA GLU A 50 2.31 15.02 3.18
C GLU A 50 3.55 15.86 2.82
N LEU A 51 4.44 15.38 1.94
CA LEU A 51 5.56 16.20 1.44
C LEU A 51 5.08 17.49 0.77
N ARG A 52 4.09 17.40 -0.11
CA ARG A 52 3.53 18.57 -0.82
C ARG A 52 2.87 19.54 0.15
N GLU A 53 2.15 19.03 1.14
CA GLU A 53 1.52 19.84 2.19
C GLU A 53 2.56 20.57 3.04
N ILE A 54 3.64 19.88 3.45
CA ILE A 54 4.74 20.51 4.19
C ILE A 54 5.41 21.59 3.35
N GLN A 55 5.62 21.35 2.05
CA GLN A 55 6.21 22.35 1.14
C GLN A 55 5.31 23.57 0.94
N ALA A 56 4.00 23.38 0.85
CA ALA A 56 3.04 24.47 0.66
C ALA A 56 2.74 25.25 1.96
N ASN A 57 3.06 24.69 3.13
CA ASN A 57 2.75 25.30 4.42
C ASN A 57 3.67 26.51 4.71
N ALA A 58 3.15 27.72 4.53
CA ALA A 58 3.88 28.98 4.77
C ALA A 58 4.09 29.30 6.26
N SER A 59 3.42 28.60 7.18
CA SER A 59 3.52 28.86 8.62
C SER A 59 4.72 28.18 9.30
N LEU A 60 5.47 27.34 8.58
CA LEU A 60 6.66 26.67 9.10
C LEU A 60 7.91 27.52 8.85
N SER A 61 8.79 27.59 9.85
CA SER A 61 10.15 28.08 9.62
C SER A 61 10.94 27.10 8.75
N ASP A 62 12.00 27.58 8.10
CA ASP A 62 12.80 26.75 7.19
C ASP A 62 13.39 25.53 7.88
N ALA A 63 13.92 25.70 9.11
CA ALA A 63 14.45 24.59 9.90
C ALA A 63 13.37 23.55 10.27
N GLN A 64 12.16 24.01 10.61
CA GLN A 64 11.04 23.10 10.91
C GLN A 64 10.54 22.37 9.66
N ARG A 65 10.54 23.06 8.51
CA ARG A 65 10.16 22.50 7.22
C ARG A 65 11.15 21.40 6.83
N GLU A 66 12.45 21.68 6.82
CA GLU A 66 13.48 20.70 6.46
C GLU A 66 13.44 19.47 7.38
N ALA A 67 13.37 19.66 8.70
CA ALA A 67 13.27 18.54 9.64
C ALA A 67 12.05 17.62 9.37
N LYS A 68 10.90 18.21 9.02
CA LYS A 68 9.70 17.44 8.65
C LYS A 68 9.85 16.75 7.30
N LEU A 69 10.40 17.44 6.30
CA LEU A 69 10.64 16.86 4.98
C LEU A 69 11.58 15.66 5.07
N ASP A 70 12.67 15.78 5.81
CA ASP A 70 13.66 14.70 5.96
C ASP A 70 13.05 13.48 6.64
N LYS A 71 12.25 13.68 7.69
CA LYS A 71 11.52 12.58 8.32
C LYS A 71 10.63 11.84 7.31
N VAL A 72 9.83 12.58 6.53
CA VAL A 72 8.92 11.97 5.55
C VAL A 72 9.69 11.30 4.40
N ARG A 73 10.83 11.86 3.97
CA ARG A 73 11.73 11.26 2.96
C ARG A 73 12.29 9.92 3.44
N VAL A 74 12.72 9.82 4.70
CA VAL A 74 13.22 8.56 5.29
C VAL A 74 12.11 7.51 5.35
N GLU A 75 10.92 7.90 5.81
CA GLU A 75 9.75 7.01 5.83
C GLU A 75 9.38 6.51 4.42
N LEU A 76 9.42 7.40 3.42
CA LEU A 76 9.21 7.04 2.01
C LEU A 76 10.26 6.07 1.49
N ALA A 77 11.53 6.26 1.83
CA ALA A 77 12.58 5.33 1.43
C ALA A 77 12.29 3.91 1.97
N GLY A 78 11.93 3.81 3.26
CA GLY A 78 11.55 2.53 3.88
C GLY A 78 10.33 1.88 3.21
N LEU A 79 9.27 2.67 2.93
CA LEU A 79 8.07 2.18 2.26
C LEU A 79 8.36 1.69 0.83
N ASN A 80 9.20 2.41 0.07
CA ASN A 80 9.60 1.99 -1.27
C ASN A 80 10.42 0.69 -1.24
N SER A 81 11.35 0.53 -0.28
CA SER A 81 12.08 -0.72 -0.08
C SER A 81 11.14 -1.88 0.26
N ALA A 82 10.17 -1.65 1.15
CA ALA A 82 9.16 -2.65 1.49
C ALA A 82 8.31 -3.06 0.28
N LEU A 83 7.92 -2.09 -0.57
CA LEU A 83 7.17 -2.35 -1.81
C LEU A 83 7.97 -3.20 -2.80
N LEU A 84 9.25 -2.88 -3.00
CA LEU A 84 10.15 -3.66 -3.86
C LEU A 84 10.30 -5.11 -3.34
N ASN A 85 10.44 -5.27 -2.02
CA ASN A 85 10.52 -6.60 -1.40
C ASN A 85 9.21 -7.39 -1.55
N ALA A 86 8.06 -6.72 -1.45
CA ALA A 86 6.76 -7.34 -1.68
C ALA A 86 6.62 -7.80 -3.15
N TYR A 87 7.05 -6.99 -4.11
CA TYR A 87 7.10 -7.40 -5.53
C TYR A 87 8.04 -8.58 -5.79
N ALA A 88 9.21 -8.61 -5.14
CA ALA A 88 10.11 -9.76 -5.22
C ALA A 88 9.47 -11.04 -4.64
N SER A 89 8.81 -10.91 -3.49
CA SER A 89 8.09 -12.01 -2.84
C SER A 89 6.93 -12.51 -3.69
N MET A 90 6.22 -11.60 -4.38
CA MET A 90 5.12 -11.95 -5.28
C MET A 90 5.60 -12.80 -6.43
N ARG A 91 6.69 -12.38 -7.10
CA ARG A 91 7.30 -13.18 -8.18
C ARG A 91 7.66 -14.59 -7.70
N LYS A 92 8.20 -14.73 -6.49
CA LYS A 92 8.51 -16.04 -5.90
C LYS A 92 7.25 -16.86 -5.65
N LEU A 93 6.22 -16.28 -5.04
CA LEU A 93 4.97 -16.97 -4.76
C LEU A 93 4.24 -17.41 -6.03
N MET A 94 4.23 -16.58 -7.07
CA MET A 94 3.64 -16.94 -8.37
C MET A 94 4.31 -18.17 -8.98
N THR A 95 5.65 -18.27 -8.89
CA THR A 95 6.41 -19.44 -9.36
C THR A 95 6.17 -20.66 -8.47
N SER A 96 6.21 -20.50 -7.14
CA SER A 96 6.05 -21.62 -6.19
C SER A 96 4.64 -22.22 -6.19
N ASN A 97 3.60 -21.43 -6.45
CA ASN A 97 2.22 -21.91 -6.51
C ASN A 97 1.83 -22.41 -7.91
N ALA A 98 2.75 -22.41 -8.88
CA ALA A 98 2.51 -22.85 -10.26
C ALA A 98 1.22 -22.25 -10.85
N LEU A 99 1.02 -20.94 -10.69
CA LEU A 99 -0.19 -20.27 -11.17
C LEU A 99 -0.38 -20.51 -12.67
N ASN A 100 -1.64 -20.69 -13.09
CA ASN A 100 -1.97 -20.75 -14.51
C ASN A 100 -1.86 -19.35 -15.16
N ASP A 101 -1.89 -19.29 -16.49
CA ASP A 101 -1.68 -18.03 -17.21
C ASP A 101 -2.77 -16.99 -16.99
N GLU A 102 -4.00 -17.42 -16.72
CA GLU A 102 -5.10 -16.53 -16.37
C GLU A 102 -4.88 -15.89 -14.99
N GLN A 103 -4.52 -16.69 -13.99
CA GLN A 103 -4.17 -16.22 -12.65
C GLN A 103 -2.98 -15.25 -12.68
N LYS A 104 -1.93 -15.54 -13.47
CA LYS A 104 -0.80 -14.62 -13.64
C LYS A 104 -1.22 -13.28 -14.24
N LYS A 105 -2.12 -13.29 -15.23
CA LYS A 105 -2.68 -12.05 -15.82
C LYS A 105 -3.50 -11.27 -14.79
N THR A 106 -4.35 -11.95 -14.02
CA THR A 106 -5.15 -11.32 -12.96
C THR A 106 -4.26 -10.69 -11.90
N VAL A 107 -3.23 -11.40 -11.42
CA VAL A 107 -2.24 -10.84 -10.49
C VAL A 107 -1.57 -9.61 -11.09
N GLY A 108 -1.12 -9.67 -12.35
CA GLY A 108 -0.51 -8.53 -13.03
C GLY A 108 -1.43 -7.31 -13.11
N MET A 109 -2.71 -7.52 -13.41
CA MET A 109 -3.72 -6.46 -13.47
C MET A 109 -3.95 -5.82 -12.10
N LEU A 110 -4.15 -6.64 -11.06
CA LEU A 110 -4.37 -6.17 -9.69
C LEU A 110 -3.14 -5.45 -9.12
N MET A 111 -1.93 -5.88 -9.50
CA MET A 111 -0.69 -5.21 -9.12
C MET A 111 -0.49 -3.84 -9.78
N MET A 112 -1.20 -3.52 -10.87
CA MET A 112 -1.10 -2.20 -11.51
C MET A 112 -2.01 -1.15 -10.89
N GLN A 113 -3.05 -1.58 -10.17
CA GLN A 113 -4.01 -0.71 -9.50
C GLN A 113 -3.46 -0.04 -8.23
#